data_AF-A0A7S2B0F0-F1
#
_entry.id   AF-A0A7S2B0F0-F1
#
_cell.length_a   1.000
_cell.length_b   1.000
_cell.length_c   1.000
_cell.angle_alpha   90.00
_cell.angle_beta   90.00
_cell.angle_gamma   90.00
#
_symmetry.space_group_name_H-M   'P 1'
#
loop_
_entity.id
_entity.type
_entity.pdbx_description
1 polymer ?
#
loop_
_entity_poly.entity_id
_entity_poly.type
_entity_poly.pdbx_seq_one_letter_code
_entity_poly.pdbx_strand_id
1 'polypeptide(L)'
;IEVVVPDPPYNSKKATGLVGLKNQGATCYMNSLLQTLFHLRELRWAVYSMPTENDTETMALALQRVFYRLQTSDEEVGTKELTKSFGWATVDSFMQQDVQELNRVLCDKLEEKMKGTCAEGTIKQLFEGTIRSFIRCKNIEFESKREESYYDIQLDVKGCKTIMDSFAKYVETEDLDGDNQYEAEGHGKQDAEKGVKFLRFPPVLNIQLKRFEFDMQTLNMVKINDKFEFTQTLDLDRFVADDSPDHNSSSGVANTYCLHSVLVHSGDVHGGHYFV
;
A
#
# COMPACT_ATOMS: atom_id res chain seq x y z
N ILE A 1 13.92 -37.35 -38.25
CA ILE A 1 13.02 -36.89 -37.17
C ILE A 1 13.93 -36.29 -36.12
N GLU A 2 14.14 -34.97 -36.16
CA GLU A 2 14.85 -34.29 -35.08
C GLU A 2 13.94 -34.30 -33.85
N VAL A 3 14.43 -34.93 -32.79
CA VAL A 3 13.77 -34.93 -31.48
C VAL A 3 14.02 -33.56 -30.88
N VAL A 4 12.99 -32.70 -30.92
CA VAL A 4 12.99 -31.45 -30.15
C VAL A 4 12.97 -31.86 -28.68
N VAL A 5 14.12 -31.76 -28.02
CA VAL A 5 14.22 -31.90 -26.56
C VAL A 5 13.60 -30.62 -25.99
N PRO A 6 12.49 -30.68 -25.25
CA PRO A 6 11.93 -29.48 -24.63
C PRO A 6 12.96 -28.91 -23.67
N ASP A 7 13.13 -27.59 -23.70
CA ASP A 7 13.97 -26.89 -22.73
C ASP A 7 13.56 -27.29 -21.30
N PRO A 8 14.53 -27.47 -20.39
CA PRO A 8 14.20 -27.77 -19.00
C PRO A 8 13.27 -26.69 -18.45
N PRO A 9 12.28 -27.06 -17.62
CA PRO A 9 11.36 -26.10 -17.04
C PRO A 9 12.15 -25.00 -16.30
N TYR A 10 11.75 -23.74 -16.51
CA TYR A 10 12.41 -22.58 -15.93
C TYR A 10 12.55 -22.74 -14.41
N ASN A 11 13.78 -22.70 -13.92
CA ASN A 11 14.08 -22.80 -12.50
C ASN A 11 14.43 -21.41 -11.97
N SER A 12 13.47 -20.76 -11.31
CA SER A 12 13.62 -19.41 -10.75
C SER A 12 14.80 -19.31 -9.78
N LYS A 13 15.00 -20.32 -8.92
CA LYS A 13 16.10 -20.33 -7.93
C LYS A 13 17.45 -20.29 -8.63
N LYS A 14 17.64 -21.11 -9.67
CA LYS A 14 18.90 -21.14 -10.43
C LYS A 14 19.13 -19.87 -11.23
N ALA A 15 18.08 -19.27 -11.78
CA ALA A 15 18.19 -18.08 -12.62
C ALA A 15 18.36 -16.78 -11.82
N THR A 16 17.72 -16.68 -10.65
CA THR A 16 17.59 -15.41 -9.91
C THR A 16 18.05 -15.48 -8.45
N GLY A 17 18.28 -16.68 -7.90
CA GLY A 17 18.49 -16.90 -6.47
C GLY A 17 17.21 -16.92 -5.63
N LEU A 18 16.06 -16.60 -6.24
CA LEU A 18 14.76 -16.42 -5.56
C LEU A 18 13.74 -17.49 -5.95
N VAL A 19 12.80 -17.77 -5.04
CA VAL A 19 11.70 -18.72 -5.25
C VAL A 19 10.34 -18.02 -5.23
N GLY A 20 9.39 -18.58 -5.99
CA GLY A 20 8.02 -18.13 -6.03
C GLY A 20 7.15 -18.67 -4.89
N LEU A 21 5.89 -18.23 -4.88
CA LEU A 21 4.84 -18.75 -4.00
C LEU A 21 3.87 -19.59 -4.83
N LYS A 22 3.44 -20.74 -4.29
CA LYS A 22 2.42 -21.58 -4.94
C LYS A 22 1.09 -20.84 -4.95
N ASN A 23 0.49 -20.71 -6.13
CA ASN A 23 -0.87 -20.18 -6.23
C ASN A 23 -1.88 -21.27 -5.81
N GLN A 24 -2.79 -20.94 -4.90
CA GLN A 24 -3.84 -21.84 -4.43
C GLN A 24 -5.16 -21.72 -5.22
N GLY A 25 -5.19 -20.88 -6.26
CA GLY A 25 -6.39 -20.57 -7.03
C GLY A 25 -6.39 -19.10 -7.40
N ALA A 26 -7.10 -18.28 -6.62
CA ALA A 26 -7.18 -16.83 -6.82
C ALA A 26 -6.22 -16.03 -5.92
N THR A 27 -5.29 -16.68 -5.22
CA THR A 27 -4.39 -16.06 -4.22
C THR A 27 -3.23 -15.22 -4.79
N CYS A 28 -3.25 -14.87 -6.07
CA CYS A 28 -2.16 -14.13 -6.72
C CYS A 28 -1.89 -12.74 -6.11
N TYR A 29 -2.94 -12.07 -5.63
CA TYR A 29 -2.86 -10.79 -4.93
C TYR A 29 -2.05 -10.91 -3.63
N MET A 30 -2.36 -11.93 -2.82
CA MET A 30 -1.64 -12.24 -1.58
C MET A 30 -0.19 -12.62 -1.88
N ASN A 31 0.06 -13.42 -2.92
CA ASN A 31 1.42 -13.82 -3.27
C ASN A 31 2.27 -12.60 -3.67
N SER A 32 1.71 -11.68 -4.46
CA SER A 32 2.39 -10.44 -4.87
C SER A 32 2.70 -9.54 -3.67
N LEU A 33 1.75 -9.41 -2.74
CA LEU A 33 1.94 -8.68 -1.49
C LEU A 33 3.03 -9.32 -0.62
N LEU A 34 2.97 -10.64 -0.40
CA LEU A 34 3.94 -11.35 0.43
C LEU A 34 5.37 -11.24 -0.12
N GLN A 35 5.55 -11.31 -1.44
CA GLN A 35 6.85 -11.07 -2.06
C GLN A 35 7.33 -9.64 -1.83
N THR A 36 6.44 -8.65 -1.97
CA THR A 36 6.77 -7.23 -1.70
C THR A 36 7.25 -7.04 -0.27
N LEU A 37 6.49 -7.54 0.71
CA LEU A 37 6.80 -7.43 2.14
C LEU A 37 8.04 -8.23 2.54
N PHE A 38 8.28 -9.40 1.93
CA PHE A 38 9.45 -10.23 2.20
C PHE A 38 10.78 -9.53 1.84
N HIS A 39 10.77 -8.70 0.79
CA HIS A 39 11.96 -7.98 0.33
C HIS A 39 12.24 -6.72 1.16
N LEU A 40 11.29 -6.26 1.99
CA LEU A 40 11.54 -5.25 3.02
C LEU A 40 12.29 -5.89 4.19
N ARG A 41 13.61 -5.71 4.22
CA ARG A 41 14.51 -6.42 5.15
C ARG A 41 14.18 -6.16 6.61
N GLU A 42 13.89 -4.90 6.94
CA GLU A 42 13.55 -4.43 8.28
C GLU A 42 12.26 -5.08 8.76
N LEU A 43 11.22 -5.12 7.90
CA LEU A 43 9.98 -5.82 8.20
C LEU A 43 10.20 -7.32 8.39
N ARG A 44 10.97 -7.95 7.50
CA ARG A 44 11.29 -9.38 7.59
C ARG A 44 12.00 -9.71 8.90
N TRP A 45 12.95 -8.89 9.33
CA TRP A 45 13.65 -9.08 10.61
C TRP A 45 12.71 -8.92 11.80
N ALA A 46 11.85 -7.90 11.79
CA ALA A 46 10.84 -7.74 12.83
C ALA A 46 9.89 -8.94 12.91
N VAL A 47 9.48 -9.50 11.76
CA VAL A 47 8.66 -10.71 11.70
C VAL A 47 9.37 -11.90 12.34
N TYR A 48 10.67 -12.10 12.09
CA TYR A 48 11.44 -13.17 12.72
C TYR A 48 11.64 -12.99 14.22
N SER A 49 11.64 -11.76 14.72
CA SER A 49 11.84 -11.44 16.13
C SER A 49 10.56 -11.56 16.98
N MET A 50 9.41 -11.85 16.37
CA MET A 50 8.17 -12.06 17.11
C MET A 50 8.22 -13.38 17.92
N PRO A 51 7.81 -13.37 19.20
CA PRO A 51 7.78 -14.57 20.05
C PRO A 51 6.63 -15.48 19.64
N THR A 52 6.94 -16.63 19.06
CA THR A 52 5.95 -17.59 18.53
C THR A 52 6.23 -19.03 19.00
N GLU A 53 7.06 -19.22 20.02
CA GLU A 53 7.49 -20.55 20.51
C GLU A 53 6.33 -21.38 21.05
N ASN A 54 5.31 -20.72 21.61
CA ASN A 54 4.11 -21.35 22.16
C ASN A 54 2.90 -21.28 21.20
N ASP A 55 3.08 -20.71 20.01
CA ASP A 55 2.02 -20.59 19.02
C ASP A 55 1.96 -21.86 18.17
N THR A 56 0.76 -22.41 17.98
CA THR A 56 0.56 -23.61 17.14
C THR A 56 -0.11 -23.29 15.81
N GLU A 57 -0.99 -22.27 15.76
CA GLU A 57 -1.72 -21.87 14.55
C GLU A 57 -1.99 -20.34 14.48
N THR A 58 -0.96 -19.51 14.69
CA THR A 58 -1.12 -18.05 14.57
C THR A 58 -0.64 -17.53 13.21
N MET A 59 -1.20 -16.37 12.81
CA MET A 59 -0.77 -15.67 11.59
C MET A 59 0.72 -15.30 11.63
N ALA A 60 1.21 -14.86 12.80
CA ALA A 60 2.62 -14.54 13.01
C ALA A 60 3.55 -15.72 12.67
N LEU A 61 3.28 -16.89 13.24
CA LEU A 61 4.06 -18.10 12.97
C LEU A 61 3.94 -18.56 11.51
N ALA A 62 2.74 -18.50 10.93
CA ALA A 62 2.54 -18.85 9.53
C ALA A 62 3.33 -17.93 8.60
N LEU A 63 3.37 -16.62 8.88
CA LEU A 63 4.13 -15.65 8.10
C LEU A 63 5.64 -15.89 8.25
N GLN A 64 6.13 -16.14 9.47
CA GLN A 64 7.52 -16.52 9.71
C GLN A 64 7.93 -17.76 8.91
N ARG A 65 7.07 -18.80 8.87
CA ARG A 65 7.32 -20.02 8.07
C ARG A 65 7.39 -19.71 6.58
N VAL A 66 6.50 -18.86 6.06
CA VAL A 66 6.53 -18.43 4.66
C VAL A 66 7.83 -17.69 4.36
N PHE A 67 8.20 -16.70 5.17
CA PHE A 67 9.43 -15.92 4.97
C PHE A 67 10.68 -16.78 5.09
N TYR A 68 10.74 -17.66 6.10
CA TYR A 68 11.85 -18.60 6.27
C TYR A 68 12.01 -19.50 5.04
N ARG A 69 10.92 -20.06 4.51
CA ARG A 69 10.94 -20.91 3.32
C ARG A 69 11.29 -20.10 2.06
N LEU A 70 10.81 -18.86 1.90
CA LEU A 70 11.21 -18.00 0.77
C LEU A 70 12.73 -17.74 0.76
N GLN A 71 13.34 -17.68 1.94
CA GLN A 71 14.78 -17.46 2.07
C GLN A 71 15.62 -18.74 1.85
N THR A 72 15.12 -19.90 2.27
CA THR A 72 15.92 -21.14 2.37
C THR A 72 15.56 -22.23 1.36
N SER A 73 14.34 -22.22 0.84
CA SER A 73 13.85 -23.25 -0.09
C SER A 73 14.47 -23.09 -1.48
N ASP A 74 14.64 -24.21 -2.15
CA ASP A 74 14.95 -24.28 -3.59
C ASP A 74 13.68 -24.47 -4.45
N GLU A 75 12.56 -24.75 -3.80
CA GLU A 75 11.24 -24.92 -4.42
C GLU A 75 10.26 -23.80 -4.02
N GLU A 76 9.23 -23.63 -4.83
CA GLU A 76 8.06 -22.78 -4.60
C GLU A 76 7.40 -23.03 -3.23
N VAL A 77 7.07 -21.94 -2.52
CA VAL A 77 6.60 -21.99 -1.14
C VAL A 77 5.07 -21.95 -1.07
N GLY A 78 4.46 -22.88 -0.35
CA GLY A 78 3.02 -22.91 -0.12
C GLY A 78 2.57 -21.97 1.00
N THR A 79 1.41 -21.32 0.82
CA THR A 79 0.83 -20.33 1.75
C THR A 79 -0.41 -20.83 2.51
N LYS A 80 -0.67 -22.15 2.52
CA LYS A 80 -1.93 -22.74 3.04
C LYS A 80 -2.15 -22.50 4.53
N GLU A 81 -1.07 -22.55 5.32
CA GLU A 81 -1.13 -22.29 6.76
C GLU A 81 -1.48 -20.82 7.02
N LEU A 82 -0.98 -19.91 6.19
CA LEU A 82 -1.24 -18.48 6.32
C LEU A 82 -2.70 -18.14 5.98
N THR A 83 -3.24 -18.67 4.88
CA THR A 83 -4.65 -18.46 4.54
C THR A 83 -5.58 -19.01 5.61
N LYS A 84 -5.29 -20.20 6.15
CA LYS A 84 -6.03 -20.77 7.30
C LYS A 84 -5.99 -19.83 8.52
N SER A 85 -4.84 -19.23 8.81
CA SER A 85 -4.68 -18.32 9.95
C SER A 85 -5.46 -17.01 9.84
N PHE A 86 -5.83 -16.60 8.63
CA PHE A 86 -6.72 -15.45 8.41
C PHE A 86 -8.20 -15.79 8.67
N GLY A 87 -8.54 -17.05 8.92
CA GLY A 87 -9.91 -17.53 9.03
C GLY A 87 -10.59 -17.75 7.68
N TRP A 88 -9.82 -17.74 6.59
CA TRP A 88 -10.34 -18.01 5.25
C TRP A 88 -10.64 -19.49 5.08
N ALA A 89 -11.87 -19.80 4.70
CA ALA A 89 -12.24 -21.12 4.21
C ALA A 89 -11.61 -21.36 2.83
N THR A 90 -11.56 -22.62 2.39
CA THR A 90 -11.06 -22.99 1.05
C THR A 90 -11.78 -22.20 -0.07
N VAL A 91 -13.05 -21.84 0.14
CA VAL A 91 -13.84 -21.05 -0.82
C VAL A 91 -13.33 -19.61 -0.95
N ASP A 92 -12.90 -19.00 0.16
CA ASP A 92 -12.39 -17.63 0.18
C ASP A 92 -11.05 -17.51 -0.57
N SER A 93 -10.27 -18.60 -0.66
CA SER A 93 -9.04 -18.66 -1.47
C SER A 93 -9.28 -18.56 -2.99
N PHE A 94 -10.55 -18.67 -3.43
CA PHE A 94 -10.98 -18.45 -4.81
C PHE A 94 -11.61 -17.07 -5.03
N MET A 95 -11.76 -16.24 -3.99
CA MET A 95 -12.24 -14.87 -4.10
C MET A 95 -11.08 -13.91 -4.34
N GLN A 96 -11.25 -13.00 -5.31
CA GLN A 96 -10.31 -11.89 -5.50
C GLN A 96 -10.59 -10.84 -4.42
N GLN A 97 -9.54 -10.40 -3.74
CA GLN A 97 -9.60 -9.31 -2.78
C GLN A 97 -8.72 -8.16 -3.24
N ASP A 98 -9.03 -6.97 -2.73
CA ASP A 98 -8.16 -5.81 -2.90
C ASP A 98 -6.85 -6.04 -2.12
N VAL A 99 -5.71 -5.91 -2.82
CA VAL A 99 -4.38 -6.02 -2.21
C VAL A 99 -4.19 -5.01 -1.08
N GLN A 100 -4.73 -3.81 -1.22
CA GLN A 100 -4.59 -2.75 -0.24
C GLN A 100 -5.33 -3.11 1.05
N GLU A 101 -6.54 -3.65 0.94
CA GLU A 101 -7.30 -4.10 2.11
C GLU A 101 -6.58 -5.24 2.84
N LEU A 102 -6.05 -6.22 2.09
CA LEU A 102 -5.24 -7.29 2.67
C LEU A 102 -3.99 -6.74 3.37
N ASN A 103 -3.28 -5.78 2.76
CA ASN A 103 -2.10 -5.17 3.35
C ASN A 103 -2.43 -4.48 4.67
N ARG A 104 -3.52 -3.71 4.72
CA ARG A 104 -3.95 -3.04 5.95
C ARG A 104 -4.30 -4.04 7.06
N VAL A 105 -5.11 -5.06 6.74
CA VAL A 105 -5.46 -6.12 7.70
C VAL A 105 -4.23 -6.87 8.21
N LEU A 106 -3.26 -7.13 7.33
CA LEU A 106 -2.00 -7.79 7.70
C LEU A 106 -1.15 -6.89 8.63
N CYS A 107 -0.96 -5.62 8.27
CA CYS A 107 -0.22 -4.65 9.06
C CYS A 107 -0.83 -4.45 10.45
N ASP A 108 -2.15 -4.31 10.55
CA ASP A 108 -2.86 -4.14 11.84
C ASP A 108 -2.65 -5.35 12.75
N LYS A 109 -2.80 -6.56 12.20
CA LYS A 109 -2.58 -7.81 12.95
C LYS A 109 -1.12 -7.99 13.36
N LEU A 110 -0.17 -7.58 12.52
CA LEU A 110 1.25 -7.60 12.86
C LEU A 110 1.56 -6.59 13.96
N GLU A 111 1.05 -5.37 13.86
CA GLU A 111 1.25 -4.35 14.88
C GLU A 111 0.70 -4.82 16.24
N GLU A 112 -0.49 -5.40 16.28
CA GLU A 112 -1.07 -5.97 17.50
C GLU A 112 -0.18 -7.07 18.09
N LYS A 113 0.34 -7.98 17.25
CA LYS A 113 1.22 -9.07 17.70
C LYS A 113 2.61 -8.62 18.12
N MET A 114 3.09 -7.49 17.59
CA MET A 114 4.38 -6.92 17.95
C MET A 114 4.34 -6.11 19.25
N LYS A 115 3.17 -5.71 19.76
CA LYS A 115 3.03 -4.99 21.03
C LYS A 115 3.63 -5.78 22.20
N GLY A 116 4.44 -5.12 23.02
CA GLY A 116 5.13 -5.72 24.16
C GLY A 116 6.32 -6.61 23.78
N THR A 117 6.75 -6.60 22.52
CA THR A 117 7.90 -7.36 22.03
C THR A 117 9.04 -6.43 21.61
N CYS A 118 10.21 -6.98 21.29
CA CYS A 118 11.32 -6.19 20.75
C CYS A 118 11.06 -5.60 19.35
N ALA A 119 10.01 -6.05 18.66
CA ALA A 119 9.59 -5.57 17.35
C ALA A 119 8.47 -4.50 17.43
N GLU A 120 8.07 -4.09 18.63
CA GLU A 120 7.00 -3.09 18.83
C GLU A 120 7.26 -1.80 18.04
N GLY A 121 6.22 -1.29 17.39
CA GLY A 121 6.30 -0.03 16.63
C GLY A 121 6.93 -0.14 15.25
N THR A 122 7.46 -1.30 14.84
CA THR A 122 8.10 -1.45 13.52
C THR A 122 7.16 -1.07 12.37
N ILE A 123 5.90 -1.51 12.41
CA ILE A 123 4.91 -1.21 11.36
C ILE A 123 4.72 0.32 11.20
N LYS A 124 4.55 1.02 12.32
CA LYS A 124 4.45 2.49 12.34
C LYS A 124 5.72 3.16 11.80
N GLN A 125 6.88 2.72 12.28
CA GLN A 125 8.16 3.29 11.84
C GLN A 125 8.40 3.13 10.34
N LEU A 126 7.95 2.03 9.74
CA LEU A 126 8.14 1.76 8.32
C LEU A 126 7.12 2.44 7.42
N PHE A 127 5.85 2.50 7.83
CA PHE A 127 4.74 2.82 6.93
C PHE A 127 3.90 4.03 7.36
N GLU A 128 4.00 4.51 8.61
CA GLU A 128 3.15 5.60 9.10
C GLU A 128 3.67 6.98 8.66
N GLY A 129 2.97 7.60 7.72
CA GLY A 129 3.09 9.01 7.42
C GLY A 129 2.05 9.86 8.14
N THR A 130 2.18 11.18 8.03
CA THR A 130 1.23 12.13 8.61
C THR A 130 0.83 13.18 7.58
N ILE A 131 -0.47 13.43 7.45
CA ILE A 131 -1.04 14.51 6.66
C ILE A 131 -1.76 15.51 7.58
N ARG A 132 -1.93 16.73 7.07
CA ARG A 132 -2.79 17.74 7.68
C ARG A 132 -3.88 18.10 6.70
N SER A 133 -5.13 17.82 7.08
CA SER A 133 -6.29 18.39 6.41
C SER A 133 -6.59 19.76 7.01
N PHE A 134 -6.99 20.70 6.16
CA PHE A 134 -7.40 22.03 6.60
C PHE A 134 -8.65 22.48 5.87
N ILE A 135 -9.46 23.29 6.56
CA ILE A 135 -10.59 24.00 5.99
C ILE A 135 -10.45 25.46 6.41
N ARG A 136 -10.32 26.35 5.44
CA ARG A 136 -10.15 27.79 5.65
C ARG A 136 -11.33 28.54 5.08
N CYS A 137 -12.06 29.28 5.91
CA CYS A 137 -13.15 30.11 5.42
C CYS A 137 -12.62 31.30 4.62
N LYS A 138 -13.30 31.66 3.53
CA LYS A 138 -12.87 32.75 2.64
C LYS A 138 -13.22 34.15 3.18
N ASN A 139 -14.36 34.26 3.83
CA ASN A 139 -14.96 35.54 4.23
C ASN A 139 -14.75 35.88 5.72
N ILE A 140 -14.19 34.95 6.50
CA ILE A 140 -13.92 35.12 7.93
C ILE A 140 -12.56 34.54 8.30
N GLU A 141 -11.95 35.04 9.36
CA GLU A 141 -10.68 34.55 9.89
C GLU A 141 -10.89 33.29 10.75
N PHE A 142 -11.31 32.21 10.10
CA PHE A 142 -11.53 30.90 10.72
C PHE A 142 -10.84 29.81 9.90
N GLU A 143 -10.03 28.98 10.57
CA GLU A 143 -9.34 27.85 9.96
C GLU A 143 -9.40 26.64 10.90
N SER A 144 -9.93 25.52 10.41
CA SER A 144 -9.89 24.23 11.08
C SER A 144 -8.73 23.40 10.52
N LYS A 145 -7.93 22.79 11.40
CA LYS A 145 -6.81 21.92 11.04
C LYS A 145 -6.94 20.60 11.77
N ARG A 146 -6.71 19.49 11.06
CA ARG A 146 -6.67 18.16 11.65
C ARG A 146 -5.49 17.39 11.09
N GLU A 147 -4.69 16.82 11.99
CA GLU A 147 -3.59 15.94 11.62
C GLU A 147 -4.06 14.48 11.69
N GLU A 148 -3.74 13.71 10.66
CA GLU A 148 -4.18 12.33 10.50
C GLU A 148 -2.99 11.46 10.04
N SER A 149 -2.87 10.27 10.62
CA SER A 149 -1.89 9.27 10.18
C SER A 149 -2.40 8.53 8.94
N TYR A 150 -1.49 8.14 8.05
CA TYR A 150 -1.79 7.28 6.90
C TYR A 150 -0.74 6.17 6.75
N TYR A 151 -1.13 5.05 6.14
CA TYR A 151 -0.26 3.92 5.83
C TYR A 151 -0.13 3.65 4.32
N ASP A 152 -1.03 4.23 3.55
CA ASP A 152 -1.06 4.23 2.09
C ASP A 152 -1.64 5.54 1.56
N ILE A 153 -1.25 5.91 0.35
CA ILE A 153 -1.78 7.07 -0.37
C ILE A 153 -2.54 6.56 -1.59
N GLN A 154 -3.79 6.98 -1.72
CA GLN A 154 -4.63 6.65 -2.86
C GLN A 154 -4.60 7.78 -3.89
N LEU A 155 -4.00 7.53 -5.04
CA LEU A 155 -3.83 8.51 -6.10
C LEU A 155 -4.81 8.28 -7.25
N ASP A 156 -5.46 9.35 -7.67
CA ASP A 156 -6.34 9.33 -8.83
C ASP A 156 -5.52 9.12 -10.10
N VAL A 157 -5.95 8.17 -10.95
CA VAL A 157 -5.35 7.96 -12.27
C VAL A 157 -6.12 8.72 -13.35
N LYS A 158 -7.45 8.79 -13.22
CA LYS A 158 -8.29 9.47 -14.20
C LYS A 158 -8.00 10.97 -14.21
N GLY A 159 -7.65 11.47 -15.39
CA GLY A 159 -7.29 12.88 -15.59
C GLY A 159 -5.82 13.22 -15.27
N CYS A 160 -5.02 12.25 -14.82
CA CYS A 160 -3.60 12.43 -14.49
C CYS A 160 -2.73 11.59 -15.44
N LYS A 161 -1.67 12.16 -16.01
CA LYS A 161 -0.76 11.43 -16.92
C LYS A 161 0.41 10.81 -16.17
N THR A 162 0.85 11.48 -15.11
CA THR A 162 2.00 11.08 -14.31
C THR A 162 1.66 10.99 -12.83
N ILE A 163 2.48 10.27 -12.08
CA ILE A 163 2.38 10.22 -10.61
C ILE A 163 2.48 11.60 -9.95
N MET A 164 3.29 12.51 -10.52
CA MET A 164 3.42 13.87 -10.03
C MET A 164 2.14 14.69 -10.24
N ASP A 165 1.43 14.48 -11.35
CA ASP A 165 0.13 15.12 -11.58
C ASP A 165 -0.89 14.66 -10.54
N SER A 166 -0.88 13.37 -10.19
CA SER A 166 -1.79 12.83 -9.17
C SER A 166 -1.47 13.36 -7.77
N PHE A 167 -0.18 13.51 -7.40
CA PHE A 167 0.19 14.15 -6.14
C PHE A 167 -0.19 15.63 -6.11
N ALA A 168 0.01 16.35 -7.22
CA ALA A 168 -0.41 17.75 -7.32
C ALA A 168 -1.92 17.89 -7.16
N LYS A 169 -2.70 17.01 -7.80
CA LYS A 169 -4.15 16.93 -7.63
C LYS A 169 -4.55 16.54 -6.19
N TYR A 170 -3.78 15.67 -5.54
CA TYR A 170 -4.05 15.24 -4.17
C TYR A 170 -3.97 16.40 -3.16
N VAL A 171 -3.03 17.33 -3.36
CA VAL A 171 -2.86 18.52 -2.49
C VAL A 171 -3.59 19.76 -3.01
N GLU A 172 -4.28 19.64 -4.14
CA GLU A 172 -5.09 20.71 -4.71
C GLU A 172 -6.24 21.07 -3.76
N THR A 173 -6.51 22.36 -3.60
CA THR A 173 -7.59 22.85 -2.75
C THR A 173 -8.92 22.77 -3.49
N GLU A 174 -9.93 22.25 -2.80
CA GLU A 174 -11.32 22.21 -3.25
C GLU A 174 -12.10 23.38 -2.66
N ASP A 175 -12.89 24.05 -3.49
CA ASP A 175 -13.80 25.10 -3.06
C ASP A 175 -15.11 24.50 -2.53
N LEU A 176 -15.46 24.87 -1.30
CA LEU A 176 -16.72 24.55 -0.66
C LEU A 176 -17.64 25.77 -0.74
N ASP A 177 -18.51 25.80 -1.75
CA ASP A 177 -19.47 26.89 -2.00
C ASP A 177 -20.88 26.36 -2.31
N GLY A 178 -21.85 27.28 -2.41
CA GLY A 178 -23.23 26.96 -2.76
C GLY A 178 -23.88 25.94 -1.81
N ASP A 179 -24.34 24.82 -2.35
CA ASP A 179 -24.96 23.75 -1.55
C ASP A 179 -23.96 22.98 -0.67
N ASN A 180 -22.65 23.09 -0.95
CA ASN A 180 -21.55 22.40 -0.27
C ASN A 180 -20.81 23.27 0.76
N GLN A 181 -21.38 24.40 1.16
CA GLN A 181 -20.80 25.31 2.17
C GLN A 181 -20.41 24.58 3.47
N TYR A 182 -19.29 25.01 4.05
CA TYR A 182 -18.79 24.50 5.31
C TYR A 182 -19.54 25.11 6.50
N GLU A 183 -20.04 24.27 7.41
CA GLU A 183 -20.67 24.71 8.67
C GLU A 183 -19.57 25.05 9.69
N ALA A 184 -19.16 26.31 9.75
CA ALA A 184 -18.13 26.79 10.66
C ALA A 184 -18.69 26.99 12.08
N GLU A 185 -17.96 26.47 13.08
CA GLU A 185 -18.37 26.53 14.49
C GLU A 185 -18.54 27.98 14.95
N GLY A 186 -19.74 28.34 15.38
CA GLY A 186 -20.07 29.70 15.80
C GLY A 186 -20.29 30.72 14.67
N HIS A 187 -20.15 30.32 13.41
CA HIS A 187 -20.26 31.21 12.24
C HIS A 187 -21.25 30.73 11.16
N GLY A 188 -21.86 29.56 11.34
CA GLY A 188 -22.83 28.99 10.40
C GLY A 188 -22.20 28.57 9.07
N LYS A 189 -23.02 28.43 8.02
CA LYS A 189 -22.55 28.08 6.68
C LYS A 189 -21.68 29.17 6.05
N GLN A 190 -20.49 28.80 5.60
CA GLN A 190 -19.49 29.69 5.03
C GLN A 190 -18.87 29.06 3.77
N ASP A 191 -18.54 29.91 2.81
CA ASP A 191 -17.67 29.51 1.71
C ASP A 191 -16.25 29.26 2.25
N ALA A 192 -15.66 28.15 1.89
CA ALA A 192 -14.36 27.73 2.41
C ALA A 192 -13.50 27.03 1.35
N GLU A 193 -12.21 26.95 1.62
CA GLU A 193 -11.25 26.15 0.87
C GLU A 193 -10.86 24.95 1.73
N LYS A 194 -11.00 23.75 1.19
CA LYS A 194 -10.57 22.51 1.82
C LYS A 194 -9.35 21.98 1.11
N GLY A 195 -8.33 21.58 1.86
CA GLY A 195 -7.13 21.00 1.27
C GLY A 195 -6.42 20.03 2.21
N VAL A 196 -5.39 19.39 1.67
CA VAL A 196 -4.51 18.47 2.40
C VAL A 196 -3.06 18.83 2.11
N LYS A 197 -2.20 18.76 3.11
CA LYS A 197 -0.74 18.85 2.96
C LYS A 197 -0.06 17.68 3.65
N PHE A 198 1.07 17.22 3.09
CA PHE A 198 1.90 16.21 3.74
C PHE A 198 2.76 16.86 4.82
N LEU A 199 2.80 16.25 6.01
CA LEU A 199 3.69 16.68 7.09
C LEU A 199 4.93 15.79 7.18
N ARG A 200 4.74 14.47 7.06
CA ARG A 200 5.80 13.46 7.12
C ARG A 200 5.51 12.33 6.15
N PHE A 201 6.51 11.95 5.36
CA PHE A 201 6.45 10.72 4.58
C PHE A 201 7.15 9.56 5.32
N PRO A 202 6.63 8.33 5.22
CA PRO A 202 7.23 7.15 5.84
C PRO A 202 8.43 6.64 5.02
N PRO A 203 9.37 5.88 5.62
CA PRO A 203 10.47 5.25 4.88
C PRO A 203 10.01 4.33 3.73
N VAL A 204 8.88 3.63 3.91
CA VAL A 204 8.27 2.80 2.87
C VAL A 204 6.92 3.39 2.50
N LEU A 205 6.83 3.95 1.29
CA LEU A 205 5.64 4.59 0.78
C LEU A 205 4.78 3.64 -0.05
N ASN A 206 3.60 3.29 0.44
CA ASN A 206 2.61 2.52 -0.31
C ASN A 206 1.71 3.47 -1.12
N ILE A 207 1.72 3.33 -2.44
CA ILE A 207 0.89 4.13 -3.34
C ILE A 207 -0.11 3.22 -4.05
N GLN A 208 -1.39 3.41 -3.76
CA GLN A 208 -2.48 2.75 -4.46
C GLN A 208 -2.97 3.64 -5.59
N LEU A 209 -2.78 3.18 -6.83
CA LEU A 209 -3.38 3.84 -7.99
C LEU A 209 -4.85 3.46 -8.09
N LYS A 210 -5.76 4.43 -7.98
CA LYS A 210 -7.21 4.22 -8.11
C LYS A 210 -7.56 3.94 -9.57
N ARG A 211 -7.30 2.70 -9.99
CA ARG A 211 -7.63 2.18 -11.33
C ARG A 211 -9.00 1.53 -11.39
N PHE A 212 -9.75 1.51 -10.30
CA PHE A 212 -11.10 0.99 -10.25
C PHE A 212 -12.00 2.11 -9.73
N GLU A 213 -12.99 2.50 -10.51
CA GLU A 213 -13.96 3.53 -10.13
C GLU A 213 -15.37 3.10 -10.51
N PHE A 214 -16.36 3.63 -9.79
CA PHE A 214 -17.76 3.44 -10.13
C PHE A 214 -18.16 4.45 -11.20
N ASP A 215 -18.54 3.95 -12.39
CA ASP A 215 -19.05 4.79 -13.45
C ASP A 215 -20.55 5.02 -13.25
N MET A 216 -20.91 6.26 -12.90
CA MET A 216 -22.29 6.68 -12.67
C MET A 216 -23.17 6.57 -13.92
N GLN A 217 -22.61 6.60 -15.13
CA GLN A 217 -23.38 6.51 -16.37
C GLN A 217 -23.79 5.07 -16.66
N THR A 218 -22.87 4.13 -16.47
CA THR A 218 -23.12 2.70 -16.71
C THR A 218 -23.60 1.96 -15.47
N LEU A 219 -23.59 2.61 -14.30
CA LEU A 219 -23.90 2.05 -12.98
C LEU A 219 -23.09 0.79 -12.66
N ASN A 220 -21.86 0.73 -13.16
CA ASN A 220 -20.96 -0.41 -13.02
C ASN A 220 -19.56 0.05 -12.60
N MET A 221 -18.85 -0.83 -11.91
CA MET A 221 -17.43 -0.64 -11.64
C MET A 221 -16.64 -0.85 -12.93
N VAL A 222 -15.71 0.06 -13.23
CA VAL A 222 -14.85 0.01 -14.42
C VAL A 222 -13.38 0.08 -14.05
N LYS A 223 -12.55 -0.59 -14.84
CA LYS A 223 -11.09 -0.51 -14.72
C LYS A 223 -10.53 0.57 -15.65
N ILE A 224 -9.84 1.55 -15.09
CA ILE A 224 -9.12 2.61 -15.79
C ILE A 224 -7.79 2.03 -16.32
N ASN A 225 -7.74 1.81 -17.63
CA ASN A 225 -6.56 1.31 -18.34
C ASN A 225 -5.75 2.44 -19.01
N ASP A 226 -6.04 3.70 -18.68
CA ASP A 226 -5.33 4.86 -19.19
C ASP A 226 -3.83 4.75 -18.87
N LYS A 227 -3.03 5.22 -19.85
CA LYS A 227 -1.58 5.29 -19.71
C LYS A 227 -1.24 6.22 -18.54
N PHE A 228 -0.42 5.72 -17.64
CA PHE A 228 0.03 6.45 -16.46
C PHE A 228 1.52 6.19 -16.25
N GLU A 229 2.28 7.25 -16.07
CA GLU A 229 3.73 7.18 -15.96
C GLU A 229 4.18 7.39 -14.51
N PHE A 230 5.10 6.56 -14.06
CA PHE A 230 5.80 6.69 -12.79
C PHE A 230 7.30 6.52 -13.04
N THR A 231 8.11 7.13 -12.18
CA THR A 231 9.57 7.19 -12.32
C THR A 231 10.26 6.25 -11.35
N GLN A 232 11.49 5.85 -11.67
CA GLN A 232 12.31 5.04 -10.76
C GLN A 232 12.74 5.81 -9.50
N THR A 233 12.88 7.13 -9.62
CA THR A 233 13.15 8.04 -8.51
C THR A 233 12.02 9.07 -8.43
N LEU A 234 11.49 9.28 -7.23
CA LEU A 234 10.33 10.14 -6.99
C LEU A 234 10.69 11.16 -5.91
N ASP A 235 10.69 12.45 -6.29
CA ASP A 235 10.94 13.56 -5.38
C ASP A 235 9.61 14.18 -4.94
N LEU A 236 9.31 14.07 -3.65
CA LEU A 236 8.07 14.51 -3.03
C LEU A 236 8.25 15.78 -2.16
N ASP A 237 9.44 16.37 -2.11
CA ASP A 237 9.71 17.53 -1.23
C ASP A 237 8.74 18.67 -1.50
N ARG A 238 8.37 18.89 -2.77
CA ARG A 238 7.43 19.94 -3.18
C ARG A 238 6.01 19.83 -2.62
N PHE A 239 5.62 18.66 -2.09
CA PHE A 239 4.27 18.41 -1.56
C PHE A 239 4.24 18.45 -0.03
N VAL A 240 5.39 18.63 0.62
CA VAL A 240 5.51 18.76 2.07
C VAL A 240 5.14 20.18 2.49
N ALA A 241 4.47 20.32 3.63
CA ALA A 241 4.14 21.62 4.20
C ALA A 241 5.41 22.38 4.63
N ASP A 242 5.48 23.68 4.38
CA ASP A 242 6.65 24.52 4.72
C ASP A 242 6.99 24.53 6.21
N ASP A 243 5.97 24.34 7.07
CA ASP A 243 6.10 24.28 8.51
C ASP A 243 6.36 22.86 9.05
N SER A 244 6.58 21.89 8.17
CA SER A 244 6.85 20.52 8.59
C SER A 244 8.20 20.41 9.33
N PRO A 245 8.31 19.50 10.31
CA PRO A 245 9.58 19.21 10.98
C PRO A 245 10.63 18.67 10.00
N ASP A 246 10.20 18.06 8.89
CA ASP A 246 11.08 17.56 7.84
C ASP A 246 11.66 18.71 6.98
N HIS A 247 10.95 19.82 6.84
CA HIS A 247 11.42 21.01 6.10
C HIS A 247 12.47 21.84 6.86
N ASN A 248 12.35 21.91 8.19
CA ASN A 248 13.17 22.76 9.06
C ASN A 248 14.29 22.02 9.81
N SER A 249 14.39 20.70 9.64
CA SER A 249 15.48 19.97 10.26
C SER A 249 16.73 20.08 9.38
N SER A 250 17.80 20.60 9.97
CA SER A 250 19.18 20.63 9.45
C SER A 250 19.78 19.23 9.13
N SER A 251 18.92 18.22 9.01
CA SER A 251 19.16 16.82 8.69
C SER A 251 19.32 16.56 7.19
N GLY A 252 18.80 17.44 6.32
CA GLY A 252 18.93 17.30 4.86
C GLY A 252 18.34 16.01 4.29
N VAL A 253 17.33 15.42 4.93
CA VAL A 253 16.68 14.21 4.42
C VAL A 253 15.70 14.64 3.35
N ALA A 254 16.15 14.61 2.10
CA ALA A 254 15.28 14.81 0.95
C ALA A 254 14.20 13.72 0.92
N ASN A 255 12.93 14.08 0.67
CA ASN A 255 11.82 13.15 0.44
C ASN A 255 11.91 12.54 -0.97
N THR A 256 13.09 12.00 -1.29
CA THR A 256 13.41 11.34 -2.53
C THR A 256 13.34 9.83 -2.34
N TYR A 257 12.40 9.20 -3.03
CA TYR A 257 12.12 7.76 -2.97
C TYR A 257 12.70 7.03 -4.17
N CYS A 258 13.11 5.78 -3.96
CA CYS A 258 13.43 4.85 -5.03
C CYS A 258 12.30 3.82 -5.18
N LEU A 259 11.89 3.56 -6.41
CA LEU A 259 10.89 2.55 -6.73
C LEU A 259 11.40 1.16 -6.32
N HIS A 260 10.69 0.52 -5.39
CA HIS A 260 11.05 -0.80 -4.87
C HIS A 260 10.24 -1.94 -5.50
N SER A 261 8.93 -1.77 -5.68
CA SER A 261 8.05 -2.81 -6.20
C SER A 261 6.89 -2.22 -7.00
N VAL A 262 6.40 -2.97 -8.00
CA VAL A 262 5.25 -2.59 -8.82
C VAL A 262 4.28 -3.77 -8.86
N LEU A 263 3.16 -3.64 -8.16
CA LEU A 263 2.11 -4.66 -8.20
C LEU A 263 1.22 -4.39 -9.41
N VAL A 264 1.19 -5.34 -10.34
CA VAL A 264 0.46 -5.22 -11.60
C VAL A 264 -0.75 -6.14 -11.58
N HIS A 265 -1.89 -5.59 -12.02
CA HIS A 265 -3.12 -6.34 -12.22
C HIS A 265 -3.48 -6.43 -13.71
N SER A 266 -3.45 -7.65 -14.25
CA SER A 266 -3.93 -7.95 -15.61
C SER A 266 -5.33 -8.56 -15.55
N GLY A 267 -6.28 -8.05 -16.31
CA GLY A 267 -7.69 -8.45 -16.25
C GLY A 267 -8.62 -7.27 -16.02
N ASP A 268 -9.87 -7.57 -15.67
CA ASP A 268 -10.94 -6.59 -15.46
C ASP A 268 -11.42 -6.56 -14.00
N VAL A 269 -12.59 -5.97 -13.75
CA VAL A 269 -13.16 -5.84 -12.40
C VAL A 269 -13.67 -7.18 -11.84
N HIS A 270 -14.07 -8.11 -12.71
CA HIS A 270 -14.66 -9.39 -12.32
C HIS A 270 -13.61 -10.49 -12.18
N GLY A 271 -12.45 -10.31 -12.79
CA GLY A 271 -11.35 -11.25 -12.67
C GLY A 271 -10.06 -10.77 -13.33
N GLY A 272 -8.97 -10.97 -12.62
CA GLY A 272 -7.63 -10.88 -13.20
C GLY A 272 -6.55 -11.66 -12.47
N HIS A 273 -5.31 -11.35 -12.81
CA HIS A 273 -4.10 -11.95 -12.28
C HIS A 273 -3.15 -10.86 -11.79
N TYR A 274 -2.67 -11.03 -10.57
CA TYR A 274 -1.67 -10.16 -9.95
C TYR A 274 -0.27 -10.74 -10.10
N PHE A 275 0.69 -9.87 -10.37
CA PHE A 275 2.11 -10.18 -10.37
C PHE A 275 2.92 -8.98 -9.86
N VAL A 276 4.16 -9.23 -9.43
CA VAL A 276 5.12 -8.25 -8.90
C VAL A 276 6.52 -8.58 -9.39
#